data_AF-A0A4S3TNL6-F1
#
_entry.id   AF-A0A4S3TNL6-F1
#
_cell.length_a   1.000
_cell.length_b   1.000
_cell.length_c   1.000
_cell.angle_alpha   90.00
_cell.angle_beta   90.00
_cell.angle_gamma   90.00
#
_symmetry.space_group_name_H-M   'P 1'
#
loop_
_entity.id
_entity.type
_entity.pdbx_description
1 polymer ?
#
loop_
_entity_poly.entity_id
_entity_poly.type
_entity_poly.pdbx_seq_one_letter_code
_entity_poly.pdbx_strand_id
1 'polypeptide(L)'
;MNDKTEELREIFTDVTDGEETVTESQDNDRGSLASDERTDDERLESVVTQMKERYEFETSLSTDDLVTVAKGFYDDDSDSDIASDLEPAVDAETVFKARMDLHLVDDEDADEVDLVAIRDREEDDASLATEYDVNTDRIQRYRRVADAEDESRRANDRYRDEFDSVLSDAELTSQLTTDVREDGLEDATEGMETDVEF
;
A
#
# COMPACT_ATOMS: atom_id res chain seq x y z
N MET A 1 24.45 29.02 59.58
CA MET A 1 24.62 28.23 58.35
C MET A 1 23.29 27.52 58.21
N ASN A 2 22.49 27.91 57.22
CA ASN A 2 21.14 27.38 57.09
C ASN A 2 21.25 26.09 56.29
N ASP A 3 20.95 24.96 56.92
CA ASP A 3 20.98 23.61 56.34
C ASP A 3 20.16 23.52 55.03
N LYS A 4 19.19 24.43 54.87
CA LYS A 4 18.32 24.55 53.69
C LYS A 4 19.03 25.04 52.42
N THR A 5 20.20 25.65 52.52
CA THR A 5 20.99 26.11 51.36
C THR A 5 21.94 25.04 50.84
N GLU A 6 22.34 24.09 51.69
CA GLU A 6 23.12 22.91 51.28
C GLU A 6 22.24 21.89 50.57
N GLU A 7 21.03 21.65 51.07
CA GLU A 7 20.06 20.73 50.47
C GLU A 7 19.67 21.12 49.02
N LEU A 8 19.54 22.43 48.74
CA LEU A 8 19.25 22.91 47.39
C LEU A 8 20.42 22.79 46.41
N ARG A 9 21.66 22.73 46.91
CA ARG A 9 22.85 22.54 46.08
C ARG A 9 23.05 21.07 45.73
N GLU A 10 22.67 20.17 46.65
CA GLU A 10 22.71 18.72 46.42
C GLU A 10 21.69 18.30 45.36
N ILE A 11 20.45 18.79 45.43
CA ILE A 11 19.41 18.50 44.42
C ILE A 11 19.80 19.02 43.03
N PHE A 12 20.43 20.19 42.95
CA PHE A 12 20.86 20.74 41.65
C PHE A 12 22.03 19.97 41.04
N THR A 13 22.87 19.33 41.86
CA THR A 13 24.00 18.51 41.40
C THR A 13 23.52 17.13 40.94
N ASP A 14 22.58 16.52 41.68
CA ASP A 14 21.98 15.22 41.35
C ASP A 14 21.22 15.23 40.00
N VAL A 15 20.60 16.36 39.65
CA VAL A 15 19.90 16.53 38.37
C VAL A 15 20.88 16.75 37.20
N THR A 16 22.09 17.28 37.45
CA THR A 16 23.06 17.61 36.37
C THR A 16 24.08 16.50 36.11
N ASP A 17 24.33 15.60 37.06
CA ASP A 17 25.19 14.41 36.85
C ASP A 17 24.45 13.27 36.12
N GLY A 18 23.18 13.48 35.73
CA GLY A 18 22.38 12.57 34.90
C GLY A 18 22.29 12.95 33.42
N GLU A 19 23.06 13.94 32.97
CA GLU A 19 23.13 14.31 31.55
C GLU A 19 24.32 13.63 30.84
N GLU A 20 24.23 12.34 30.61
CA GLU A 20 25.00 11.70 29.52
C GLU A 20 24.02 11.25 28.43
N THR A 21 23.48 12.25 27.72
CA THR A 21 23.17 12.20 26.30
C THR A 21 22.74 10.83 25.75
N VAL A 22 21.47 10.45 25.95
CA VAL A 22 20.80 9.50 25.05
C VAL A 22 20.19 10.30 23.91
N THR A 23 21.04 10.92 23.11
CA THR A 23 20.75 11.00 21.68
C THR A 23 21.49 9.82 21.10
N GLU A 24 20.84 8.67 21.09
CA GLU A 24 21.16 7.67 20.07
C GLU A 24 21.29 8.47 18.77
N SER A 25 22.45 8.40 18.12
CA SER A 25 22.53 8.91 16.77
C SER A 25 21.46 8.13 16.02
N GLN A 26 20.31 8.78 15.80
CA GLN A 26 19.44 8.36 14.74
C GLN A 26 20.28 8.59 13.51
N ASP A 27 20.92 7.51 13.06
CA ASP A 27 21.23 7.34 11.66
C ASP A 27 19.95 7.74 10.94
N ASN A 28 19.98 8.97 10.44
CA ASN A 28 19.02 9.40 9.46
C ASN A 28 19.38 8.53 8.26
N ASP A 29 18.76 7.37 8.13
CA ASP A 29 18.51 6.77 6.83
C ASP A 29 17.49 7.67 6.10
N ARG A 30 17.87 8.95 5.94
CA ARG A 30 17.32 9.83 4.94
C ARG A 30 17.86 9.32 3.62
N GLY A 31 17.06 8.46 2.98
CA GLY A 31 17.14 8.23 1.54
C GLY A 31 18.49 7.68 1.08
N SER A 32 18.90 6.54 1.64
CA SER A 32 19.72 5.62 0.85
C SER A 32 18.81 5.05 -0.25
N LEU A 33 18.74 5.76 -1.38
CA LEU A 33 18.50 5.17 -2.70
C LEU A 33 19.69 4.25 -3.07
N ALA A 34 20.15 3.41 -2.14
CA ALA A 34 20.64 2.11 -2.55
C ALA A 34 19.38 1.47 -3.10
N SER A 35 19.25 1.48 -4.43
CA SER A 35 18.25 0.70 -5.14
C SER A 35 18.14 -0.60 -4.37
N ASP A 36 17.03 -0.78 -3.65
CA ASP A 36 16.75 -2.02 -2.94
C ASP A 36 17.03 -3.08 -4.01
N GLU A 37 18.03 -3.94 -3.83
CA GLU A 37 18.42 -4.90 -4.88
C GLU A 37 17.27 -5.87 -5.20
N ARG A 38 16.21 -5.81 -4.39
CA ARG A 38 14.94 -6.47 -4.54
C ARG A 38 14.18 -5.96 -5.75
N THR A 39 13.57 -6.87 -6.49
CA THR A 39 12.61 -6.51 -7.52
C THR A 39 11.35 -5.90 -6.91
N ASP A 40 10.57 -5.19 -7.71
CA ASP A 40 9.28 -4.65 -7.25
C ASP A 40 8.35 -5.78 -6.78
N ASP A 41 8.40 -6.96 -7.42
CA ASP A 41 7.71 -8.17 -6.96
C ASP A 41 8.10 -8.56 -5.53
N GLU A 42 9.40 -8.66 -5.23
CA GLU A 42 9.88 -9.00 -3.89
C GLU A 42 9.50 -7.94 -2.85
N ARG A 43 9.38 -6.67 -3.26
CA ARG A 43 8.88 -5.59 -2.41
C ARG A 43 7.39 -5.76 -2.14
N LEU A 44 6.57 -6.00 -3.16
CA LEU A 44 5.13 -6.24 -3.03
C LEU A 44 4.82 -7.48 -2.18
N GLU A 45 5.52 -8.59 -2.42
CA GLU A 45 5.41 -9.82 -1.61
C GLU A 45 5.67 -9.56 -0.13
N SER A 46 6.64 -8.68 0.18
CA SER A 46 6.95 -8.29 1.55
C SER A 46 5.83 -7.47 2.19
N VAL A 47 5.18 -6.57 1.45
CA VAL A 47 4.00 -5.82 1.93
C VAL A 47 2.86 -6.80 2.22
N VAL A 48 2.50 -7.65 1.26
CA VAL A 48 1.42 -8.64 1.41
C VAL A 48 1.68 -9.59 2.57
N THR A 49 2.92 -10.05 2.74
CA THR A 49 3.30 -10.94 3.85
C THR A 49 3.11 -10.24 5.20
N GLN A 50 3.56 -8.99 5.34
CA GLN A 50 3.33 -8.21 6.56
C GLN A 50 1.83 -8.02 6.86
N MET A 51 1.00 -7.82 5.84
CA MET A 51 -0.45 -7.73 6.01
C MET A 51 -1.04 -9.05 6.49
N LYS A 52 -0.67 -10.20 5.88
CA LYS A 52 -1.14 -11.53 6.28
C LYS A 52 -0.70 -11.94 7.69
N GLU A 53 0.42 -11.41 8.17
CA GLU A 53 0.86 -11.60 9.55
C GLU A 53 0.07 -10.74 10.55
N ARG A 54 -0.44 -9.59 10.10
CA ARG A 54 -1.10 -8.60 10.95
C ARG A 54 -2.62 -8.75 11.00
N TYR A 55 -3.23 -9.16 9.90
CA TYR A 55 -4.67 -9.23 9.68
C TYR A 55 -5.10 -10.65 9.30
N GLU A 56 -6.37 -10.96 9.53
CA GLU A 56 -6.98 -12.21 9.06
C GLU A 56 -7.59 -11.96 7.68
N PHE A 57 -7.11 -12.68 6.66
CA PHE A 57 -7.61 -12.57 5.30
C PHE A 57 -8.84 -13.47 5.12
N GLU A 58 -9.91 -12.95 4.53
CA GLU A 58 -11.08 -13.74 4.13
C GLU A 58 -10.73 -14.70 2.98
N THR A 59 -9.81 -14.29 2.10
CA THR A 59 -9.43 -15.06 0.93
C THR A 59 -8.29 -16.06 1.19
N SER A 60 -8.32 -17.20 0.48
CA SER A 60 -7.26 -18.20 0.53
C SER A 60 -6.23 -18.05 -0.60
N LEU A 61 -6.16 -16.87 -1.22
CA LEU A 61 -5.25 -16.60 -2.32
C LEU A 61 -3.78 -16.69 -1.85
N SER A 62 -2.91 -17.14 -2.75
CA SER A 62 -1.48 -17.17 -2.48
C SER A 62 -0.92 -15.75 -2.39
N THR A 63 0.29 -15.60 -1.87
CA THR A 63 0.94 -14.28 -1.83
C THR A 63 1.16 -13.75 -3.25
N ASP A 64 1.56 -14.60 -4.19
CA ASP A 64 1.73 -14.25 -5.60
C ASP A 64 0.41 -13.79 -6.25
N ASP A 65 -0.69 -14.47 -5.96
CA ASP A 65 -2.03 -14.08 -6.45
C ASP A 65 -2.44 -12.72 -5.88
N LEU A 66 -2.18 -12.47 -4.59
CA LEU A 66 -2.47 -11.19 -3.94
C LEU A 66 -1.61 -10.05 -4.50
N VAL A 67 -0.36 -10.32 -4.86
CA VAL A 67 0.49 -9.37 -5.59
C VAL A 67 -0.09 -9.07 -6.97
N THR A 68 -0.61 -10.09 -7.66
CA THR A 68 -1.29 -9.90 -8.96
C THR A 68 -2.54 -9.04 -8.82
N VAL A 69 -3.35 -9.28 -7.78
CA VAL A 69 -4.51 -8.45 -7.46
C VAL A 69 -4.12 -6.99 -7.19
N ALA A 70 -3.05 -6.77 -6.41
CA ALA A 70 -2.57 -5.42 -6.14
C ALA A 70 -2.14 -4.72 -7.43
N LYS A 71 -1.35 -5.37 -8.29
CA LYS A 71 -0.94 -4.78 -9.57
C LYS A 71 -2.12 -4.40 -10.46
N GLY A 72 -3.03 -5.34 -10.71
CA GLY A 72 -4.21 -5.07 -11.54
C GLY A 72 -5.06 -3.93 -10.99
N PHE A 73 -5.21 -3.83 -9.67
CA PHE A 73 -5.92 -2.71 -9.06
C PHE A 73 -5.28 -1.35 -9.37
N TYR A 74 -3.94 -1.25 -9.32
CA TYR A 74 -3.23 -0.01 -9.65
C TYR A 74 -3.12 0.26 -11.15
N ASP A 75 -3.29 -0.77 -11.98
CA ASP A 75 -3.42 -0.65 -13.45
C ASP A 75 -4.86 -0.26 -13.88
N ASP A 76 -5.75 0.06 -12.91
CA ASP A 76 -7.18 0.35 -13.11
C ASP A 76 -7.95 -0.83 -13.77
N ASP A 77 -7.48 -2.06 -13.63
CA ASP A 77 -8.17 -3.25 -14.13
C ASP A 77 -9.41 -3.58 -13.29
N SER A 78 -10.47 -4.04 -13.95
CA SER A 78 -11.68 -4.48 -13.24
C SER A 78 -11.45 -5.78 -12.47
N ASP A 79 -12.18 -5.99 -11.37
CA ASP A 79 -12.12 -7.24 -10.60
C ASP A 79 -12.32 -8.50 -11.47
N SER A 80 -13.09 -8.40 -12.56
CA SER A 80 -13.30 -9.51 -13.50
C SER A 80 -12.12 -9.78 -14.42
N ASP A 81 -11.38 -8.73 -14.81
CA ASP A 81 -10.19 -8.85 -15.64
C ASP A 81 -9.07 -9.48 -14.80
N ILE A 82 -8.82 -8.93 -13.61
CA ILE A 82 -7.89 -9.49 -12.62
C ILE A 82 -8.21 -10.95 -12.30
N ALA A 83 -9.49 -11.28 -12.08
CA ALA A 83 -9.90 -12.65 -11.76
C ALA A 83 -9.59 -13.65 -12.89
N SER A 84 -9.60 -13.17 -14.14
CA SER A 84 -9.31 -13.97 -15.33
C SER A 84 -7.81 -14.22 -15.52
N ASP A 85 -6.97 -13.31 -15.02
CA ASP A 85 -5.51 -13.40 -15.10
C ASP A 85 -4.88 -14.28 -14.01
N LEU A 86 -5.63 -14.58 -12.94
CA LEU A 86 -5.22 -15.50 -11.88
C LEU A 86 -5.24 -16.97 -12.32
N GLU A 87 -4.34 -17.78 -11.75
CA GLU A 87 -4.20 -19.21 -12.06
C GLU A 87 -4.23 -20.10 -10.79
N PRO A 88 -5.32 -20.86 -10.54
CA PRO A 88 -6.51 -21.00 -11.37
C PRO A 88 -7.40 -19.76 -11.33
N ALA A 89 -8.12 -19.51 -12.44
CA ALA A 89 -9.07 -18.42 -12.51
C ALA A 89 -10.10 -18.49 -11.37
N VAL A 90 -10.41 -17.33 -10.79
CA VAL A 90 -11.37 -17.16 -9.70
C VAL A 90 -12.54 -16.30 -10.16
N ASP A 91 -13.48 -16.02 -9.27
CA ASP A 91 -14.55 -15.06 -9.53
C ASP A 91 -14.18 -13.64 -9.08
N ALA A 92 -14.82 -12.64 -9.69
CA ALA A 92 -14.60 -11.23 -9.36
C ALA A 92 -14.91 -10.89 -7.89
N GLU A 93 -15.84 -11.61 -7.25
CA GLU A 93 -16.15 -11.42 -5.83
C GLU A 93 -14.99 -11.88 -4.93
N THR A 94 -14.22 -12.88 -5.35
CA THR A 94 -12.99 -13.30 -4.68
C THR A 94 -11.90 -12.23 -4.80
N VAL A 95 -11.75 -11.60 -5.97
CA VAL A 95 -10.82 -10.48 -6.16
C VAL A 95 -11.23 -9.27 -5.32
N PHE A 96 -12.52 -8.93 -5.30
CA PHE A 96 -13.03 -7.87 -4.44
C PHE A 96 -12.65 -8.11 -2.96
N LYS A 97 -12.89 -9.32 -2.44
CA LYS A 97 -12.52 -9.65 -1.05
C LYS A 97 -11.01 -9.58 -0.83
N ALA A 98 -10.21 -10.05 -1.79
CA ALA A 98 -8.76 -9.95 -1.72
C ALA A 98 -8.30 -8.49 -1.69
N ARG A 99 -8.94 -7.60 -2.45
CA ARG A 99 -8.71 -6.16 -2.38
C ARG A 99 -9.07 -5.59 -1.01
N MET A 100 -10.20 -5.99 -0.42
CA MET A 100 -10.56 -5.55 0.94
C MET A 100 -9.55 -6.05 1.99
N ASP A 101 -9.09 -7.30 1.89
CA ASP A 101 -8.02 -7.86 2.73
C ASP A 101 -6.70 -7.06 2.60
N LEU A 102 -6.43 -6.52 1.40
CA LEU A 102 -5.27 -5.69 1.08
C LEU A 102 -5.49 -4.18 1.31
N HIS A 103 -6.65 -3.78 1.86
CA HIS A 103 -7.03 -2.38 2.08
C HIS A 103 -7.09 -1.53 0.78
N LEU A 104 -7.32 -2.18 -0.36
CA LEU A 104 -7.41 -1.58 -1.69
C LEU A 104 -8.86 -1.25 -2.07
N VAL A 105 -9.36 -0.17 -1.48
CA VAL A 105 -10.71 0.35 -1.74
C VAL A 105 -10.68 1.38 -2.87
N ASP A 106 -11.58 1.22 -3.85
CA ASP A 106 -11.85 2.20 -4.90
C ASP A 106 -12.98 3.17 -4.50
N ASP A 107 -13.02 4.35 -5.11
CA ASP A 107 -14.13 5.30 -4.97
C ASP A 107 -15.48 4.69 -5.44
N GLU A 108 -15.45 3.81 -6.44
CA GLU A 108 -16.65 3.13 -6.99
C GLU A 108 -17.20 2.02 -6.08
N ASP A 109 -16.45 1.58 -5.05
CA ASP A 109 -16.89 0.47 -4.19
C ASP A 109 -18.05 0.85 -3.27
N ALA A 110 -18.24 2.15 -3.01
CA ALA A 110 -19.28 2.65 -2.13
C ALA A 110 -19.89 4.00 -2.57
N ASP A 111 -19.77 4.37 -3.84
CA ASP A 111 -20.27 5.63 -4.40
C ASP A 111 -21.79 5.86 -4.19
N GLU A 112 -22.56 4.77 -4.10
CA GLU A 112 -24.01 4.80 -3.93
C GLU A 112 -24.48 5.08 -2.49
N VAL A 113 -23.60 5.05 -1.48
CA VAL A 113 -23.97 5.19 -0.06
C VAL A 113 -22.97 6.01 0.75
N ASP A 114 -23.46 6.64 1.81
CA ASP A 114 -22.56 7.15 2.84
C ASP A 114 -22.15 5.99 3.76
N LEU A 115 -20.92 5.48 3.60
CA LEU A 115 -20.40 4.37 4.42
C LEU A 115 -20.48 4.66 5.92
N VAL A 116 -20.36 5.93 6.33
CA VAL A 116 -20.51 6.33 7.74
C VAL A 116 -21.90 6.01 8.26
N ALA A 117 -22.92 6.06 7.40
CA ALA A 117 -24.29 5.75 7.77
C ALA A 117 -24.58 4.24 7.94
N ILE A 118 -23.68 3.37 7.46
CA ILE A 118 -23.81 1.90 7.50
C ILE A 118 -22.85 1.27 8.51
N ARG A 119 -21.61 1.76 8.62
CA ARG A 119 -20.53 1.11 9.37
C ARG A 119 -20.84 0.85 10.85
N ASP A 120 -21.43 1.83 11.53
CA ASP A 120 -21.65 1.76 12.98
C ASP A 120 -23.09 1.29 13.35
N ARG A 121 -23.85 0.76 12.37
CA ARG A 121 -25.22 0.26 12.58
C ARG A 121 -25.21 -1.15 13.18
N GLU A 122 -25.97 -1.34 14.25
CA GLU A 122 -26.13 -2.65 14.91
C GLU A 122 -27.19 -3.53 14.24
N GLU A 123 -28.02 -2.97 13.36
CA GLU A 123 -29.05 -3.69 12.62
C GLU A 123 -28.46 -4.77 11.70
N ASP A 124 -29.23 -5.84 11.45
CA ASP A 124 -28.83 -6.88 10.52
C ASP A 124 -28.88 -6.40 9.04
N ASP A 125 -28.15 -7.10 8.17
CA ASP A 125 -28.03 -6.73 6.76
C ASP A 125 -29.38 -6.69 6.02
N ALA A 126 -30.35 -7.52 6.42
CA ALA A 126 -31.66 -7.56 5.76
C ALA A 126 -32.54 -6.36 6.16
N SER A 127 -32.43 -5.94 7.42
CA SER A 127 -33.06 -4.71 7.92
C SER A 127 -32.49 -3.48 7.22
N LEU A 128 -31.16 -3.38 7.11
CA LEU A 128 -30.51 -2.28 6.38
C LEU A 128 -30.81 -2.31 4.88
N ALA A 129 -30.83 -3.48 4.25
CA ALA A 129 -31.18 -3.62 2.84
C ALA A 129 -32.58 -3.05 2.54
N THR A 130 -33.54 -3.30 3.44
CA THR A 130 -34.89 -2.72 3.34
C THR A 130 -34.90 -1.20 3.55
N GLU A 131 -34.10 -0.69 4.49
CA GLU A 131 -34.02 0.75 4.78
C GLU A 131 -33.44 1.54 3.60
N TYR A 132 -32.37 1.02 3.00
CA TYR A 132 -31.64 1.67 1.91
C TYR A 132 -32.16 1.30 0.51
N ASP A 133 -33.21 0.47 0.41
CA ASP A 133 -33.78 -0.03 -0.84
C ASP A 133 -32.75 -0.73 -1.76
N VAL A 134 -31.88 -1.53 -1.14
CA VAL A 134 -30.85 -2.34 -1.82
C VAL A 134 -31.00 -3.81 -1.45
N ASN A 135 -30.17 -4.68 -2.04
CA ASN A 135 -30.14 -6.09 -1.64
C ASN A 135 -29.15 -6.32 -0.48
N THR A 136 -29.34 -7.43 0.23
CA THR A 136 -28.52 -7.82 1.39
C THR A 136 -27.04 -8.01 1.02
N ASP A 137 -26.74 -8.49 -0.18
CA ASP A 137 -25.36 -8.67 -0.65
C ASP A 137 -24.65 -7.32 -0.83
N ARG A 138 -25.36 -6.28 -1.26
CA ARG A 138 -24.84 -4.91 -1.38
C ARG A 138 -24.51 -4.32 -0.01
N ILE A 139 -25.36 -4.52 0.99
CA ILE A 139 -25.06 -4.10 2.38
C ILE A 139 -23.82 -4.82 2.92
N GLN A 140 -23.72 -6.13 2.71
CA GLN A 140 -22.54 -6.91 3.10
C GLN A 140 -21.27 -6.40 2.39
N ARG A 141 -21.38 -6.00 1.12
CA ARG A 141 -20.28 -5.37 0.38
C ARG A 141 -19.87 -4.05 1.03
N TYR A 142 -20.81 -3.15 1.29
CA TYR A 142 -20.51 -1.85 1.94
C TYR A 142 -19.90 -2.00 3.33
N ARG A 143 -20.32 -2.99 4.11
CA ARG A 143 -19.71 -3.28 5.41
C ARG A 143 -18.24 -3.68 5.27
N ARG A 144 -17.91 -4.55 4.31
CA ARG A 144 -16.52 -4.92 4.01
C ARG A 144 -15.68 -3.71 3.60
N VAL A 145 -16.21 -2.85 2.73
CA VAL A 145 -15.53 -1.62 2.33
C VAL A 145 -15.25 -0.74 3.54
N ALA A 146 -16.26 -0.52 4.39
CA ALA A 146 -16.10 0.30 5.58
C ALA A 146 -15.12 -0.30 6.61
N ASP A 147 -15.09 -1.63 6.75
CA ASP A 147 -14.14 -2.34 7.61
C ASP A 147 -12.70 -2.21 7.07
N ALA A 148 -12.49 -2.40 5.76
CA ALA A 148 -11.19 -2.24 5.11
C ALA A 148 -10.65 -0.81 5.23
N GLU A 149 -11.47 0.22 5.00
CA GLU A 149 -11.08 1.62 5.23
C GLU A 149 -10.71 1.88 6.69
N ASP A 150 -11.43 1.27 7.62
CA ASP A 150 -11.18 1.42 9.05
C ASP A 150 -9.86 0.79 9.47
N GLU A 151 -9.55 -0.39 8.96
CA GLU A 151 -8.27 -1.04 9.18
C GLU A 151 -7.11 -0.28 8.55
N SER A 152 -7.29 0.22 7.32
CA SER A 152 -6.32 1.08 6.64
C SER A 152 -6.04 2.33 7.47
N ARG A 153 -7.09 3.07 7.87
CA ARG A 153 -6.96 4.29 8.68
C ARG A 153 -6.31 4.02 10.04
N ARG A 154 -6.61 2.89 10.69
CA ARG A 154 -5.94 2.49 11.95
C ARG A 154 -4.46 2.20 11.75
N ALA A 155 -4.06 1.74 10.56
CA ALA A 155 -2.67 1.60 10.15
C ALA A 155 -2.05 2.91 9.64
N ASN A 156 -2.78 4.04 9.67
CA ASN A 156 -2.42 5.32 9.05
C ASN A 156 -2.15 5.17 7.54
N ASP A 157 -2.92 4.32 6.87
CA ASP A 157 -2.85 4.06 5.42
C ASP A 157 -1.48 3.54 4.95
N ARG A 158 -0.64 3.08 5.89
CA ARG A 158 0.74 2.64 5.65
C ARG A 158 0.88 1.63 4.51
N TYR A 159 0.00 0.63 4.44
CA TYR A 159 0.12 -0.41 3.42
C TYR A 159 -0.25 0.09 2.03
N ARG A 160 -1.24 0.98 1.94
CA ARG A 160 -1.59 1.66 0.69
C ARG A 160 -0.43 2.54 0.22
N ASP A 161 0.12 3.36 1.12
CA ASP A 161 1.33 4.16 0.85
C ASP A 161 2.54 3.31 0.41
N GLU A 162 2.71 2.11 1.00
CA GLU A 162 3.78 1.18 0.60
C GLU A 162 3.53 0.61 -0.82
N PHE A 163 2.29 0.22 -1.15
CA PHE A 163 1.93 -0.23 -2.51
C PHE A 163 2.11 0.89 -3.54
N ASP A 164 1.57 2.08 -3.26
CA ASP A 164 1.72 3.30 -4.08
C ASP A 164 3.19 3.57 -4.39
N SER A 165 4.05 3.54 -3.37
CA SER A 165 5.48 3.76 -3.49
C SER A 165 6.16 2.74 -4.41
N VAL A 166 5.87 1.45 -4.23
CA VAL A 166 6.50 0.39 -5.03
C VAL A 166 6.03 0.43 -6.49
N LEU A 167 4.73 0.62 -6.74
CA LEU A 167 4.17 0.56 -8.09
C LEU A 167 4.41 1.85 -8.89
N SER A 168 4.43 3.01 -8.23
CA SER A 168 4.85 4.26 -8.88
C SER A 168 6.31 4.23 -9.32
N ASP A 169 7.21 3.65 -8.50
CA ASP A 169 8.63 3.47 -8.85
C ASP A 169 8.78 2.55 -10.09
N ALA A 170 7.97 1.49 -10.16
CA ALA A 170 7.96 0.53 -11.26
C ALA A 170 7.51 1.18 -12.58
N GLU A 171 6.43 1.98 -12.54
CA GLU A 171 5.92 2.71 -13.71
C GLU A 171 6.96 3.70 -14.25
N LEU A 172 7.58 4.48 -13.36
CA LEU A 172 8.65 5.42 -13.71
C LEU A 172 9.86 4.70 -14.34
N THR A 173 10.24 3.55 -13.80
CA THR A 173 11.34 2.74 -14.34
C THR A 173 11.01 2.18 -15.72
N SER A 174 9.78 1.67 -15.91
CA SER A 174 9.29 1.18 -17.20
C SER A 174 9.34 2.27 -18.27
N GLN A 175 8.84 3.48 -17.97
CA GLN A 175 8.86 4.62 -18.88
C GLN A 175 10.29 5.02 -19.28
N LEU A 176 11.22 5.15 -18.31
CA LEU A 176 12.63 5.46 -18.59
C LEU A 176 13.30 4.42 -19.51
N THR A 177 13.02 3.13 -19.29
CA THR A 177 13.59 2.07 -20.16
C THR A 177 12.99 2.07 -21.56
N THR A 178 11.73 2.51 -21.70
CA THR A 178 11.06 2.65 -23.00
C THR A 178 11.63 3.85 -23.75
N ASP A 179 11.76 5.01 -23.11
CA ASP A 179 12.35 6.22 -23.71
C ASP A 179 13.82 6.01 -24.16
N VAL A 180 14.63 5.27 -23.37
CA VAL A 180 16.01 4.93 -23.75
C VAL A 180 16.09 3.99 -24.96
N ARG A 181 15.08 3.13 -25.15
CA ARG A 181 15.00 2.25 -26.34
C ARG A 181 14.56 3.02 -27.59
N GLU A 182 13.81 4.12 -27.43
CA GLU A 182 13.26 4.90 -28.55
C GLU A 182 14.21 6.01 -29.06
N ASP A 183 15.09 6.58 -28.22
CA ASP A 183 15.95 7.73 -28.61
C ASP A 183 17.41 7.36 -29.01
N GLY A 184 17.79 6.07 -28.96
CA GLY A 184 19.20 5.67 -28.95
C GLY A 184 19.80 5.05 -30.22
N LEU A 185 19.00 4.55 -31.17
CA LEU A 185 19.52 3.61 -32.20
C LEU A 185 19.07 3.84 -33.65
N GLU A 186 18.04 4.62 -33.93
CA GLU A 186 17.64 4.89 -35.33
C GLU A 186 18.47 6.00 -35.98
N ASP A 187 18.89 7.03 -35.23
CA ASP A 187 19.60 8.20 -35.79
C ASP A 187 21.12 7.99 -35.99
N ALA A 188 21.69 6.89 -35.47
CA ALA A 188 23.13 6.63 -35.53
C ALA A 188 23.58 5.85 -36.79
N THR A 189 22.65 5.41 -37.66
CA THR A 189 22.97 4.60 -38.85
C THR A 189 22.75 5.30 -40.19
N GLU A 190 22.09 6.47 -40.22
CA GLU A 190 21.78 7.23 -41.45
C GLU A 190 22.95 8.11 -41.97
N GLY A 191 24.19 7.81 -41.58
CA GLY A 191 25.38 8.61 -41.94
C GLY A 191 26.60 7.85 -42.45
N MET A 192 26.55 6.52 -42.60
CA MET A 192 27.71 5.69 -42.98
C MET A 192 27.68 5.13 -44.41
N GLU A 193 27.01 5.80 -45.36
CA GLU A 193 27.24 5.54 -46.79
C GLU A 193 28.42 6.38 -47.29
N THR A 194 29.64 5.88 -47.10
CA THR A 194 30.80 6.36 -47.87
C THR A 194 30.73 5.81 -49.29
N ASP A 195 30.44 6.68 -50.25
CA ASP A 195 30.66 6.45 -51.69
C ASP A 195 32.13 6.04 -51.93
N VAL A 196 32.35 4.76 -52.21
CA VAL A 196 33.63 4.27 -52.73
C VAL A 196 33.43 3.96 -54.22
N GLU A 197 33.78 4.93 -55.06
CA GLU A 197 33.84 4.76 -56.51
C GLU A 197 35.02 3.82 -56.87
N PHE A 198 34.75 2.76 -57.63
CA PHE A 198 35.72 1.80 -58.18
C PHE A 198 36.02 2.07 -59.66
#